data_AF-A0A942EX45-F1
#
_entry.id   AF-A0A942EX45-F1
#
_cell.length_a   1.000
_cell.length_b   1.000
_cell.length_c   1.000
_cell.angle_alpha   90.00
_cell.angle_beta   90.00
_cell.angle_gamma   90.00
#
_symmetry.space_group_name_H-M   'P 1'
#
loop_
_entity.id
_entity.type
_entity.pdbx_description
1 polymer ?
#
loop_
_entity_poly.entity_id
_entity_poly.type
_entity_poly.pdbx_seq_one_letter_code
_entity_poly.pdbx_strand_id
1 'polypeptide(L)'
;MPETNPIPAFEEILKFVQAFPIDPQKVYPRSVSSMNGLLYGMIRTGQGKKLIVVGEKETLFKDPFIGKIFHHAPSLKVCDLSLENTISLMELFPFTRPVSLLNDPLTIGTGDRLGLATPGHIRGVSKFRVRPVLAQQSIRENGQTGRNFKEVIADAAWSVFQENYREGYGADADHLKSLDEVGLALDAGVSMITLDLSEKLNFEAFSIPQEVIERRFKEEIDPGDAKVFLHLFLDKEFTFRGSRGDLSIRFSEEDVKRNLLLFHQAIDFSEEVYEILLQRSGRKHLFDFEISMDEIPFPTSPETHLFLMIALRHRGVRIDSLAPRFIGEFQKGIDYRGDVTSFRGQFYRHVLISQHYGNYKLSIHSGSDKFSIFPHIGEMSQGKIHLKTAGTSWLEAVRLISLKDPSLYREMHLQALSAFKEASKHYQVTTDICSIPQIEALSDSDLPDSSTRKTPDSFCTSPMVFCLRAS
;
A
#
# COMPACT_ATOMS: atom_id res chain seq x y z
N MET A 1 30.03 21.35 -11.05
CA MET A 1 29.63 19.92 -11.12
C MET A 1 30.76 19.13 -10.47
N PRO A 2 30.51 18.24 -9.50
CA PRO A 2 31.58 17.39 -9.00
C PRO A 2 32.00 16.45 -10.14
N GLU A 3 33.31 16.31 -10.35
CA GLU A 3 33.88 15.35 -11.29
C GLU A 3 33.38 13.95 -10.94
N THR A 4 32.55 13.39 -11.81
CA THR A 4 32.15 11.98 -11.69
C THR A 4 33.33 11.14 -12.12
N ASN A 5 34.10 10.62 -11.16
CA ASN A 5 35.06 9.57 -11.44
C ASN A 5 34.33 8.44 -12.21
N PRO A 6 34.94 7.90 -13.29
CA PRO A 6 34.33 6.81 -14.04
C PRO A 6 34.06 5.65 -13.08
N ILE A 7 32.82 5.15 -13.09
CA ILE A 7 32.44 3.98 -12.31
C ILE A 7 33.28 2.80 -12.83
N PRO A 8 34.11 2.15 -11.99
CA PRO A 8 34.93 1.03 -12.41
C PRO A 8 34.07 -0.07 -13.04
N ALA A 9 34.61 -0.81 -14.00
CA ALA A 9 33.88 -1.90 -14.62
C ALA A 9 33.51 -2.94 -13.56
N PHE A 10 32.36 -3.61 -13.71
CA PHE A 10 31.86 -4.60 -12.75
C PHE A 10 32.91 -5.67 -12.40
N GLU A 11 33.68 -6.12 -13.39
CA GLU A 11 34.75 -7.10 -13.20
C GLU A 11 35.89 -6.58 -12.32
N GLU A 12 36.18 -5.28 -12.36
CA GLU A 12 37.19 -4.63 -11.51
C GLU A 12 36.73 -4.56 -10.06
N ILE A 13 35.45 -4.22 -9.84
CA ILE A 13 34.84 -4.22 -8.51
C ILE A 13 34.84 -5.63 -7.93
N LEU A 14 34.47 -6.64 -8.72
CA LEU A 14 34.43 -8.03 -8.27
C LEU A 14 35.83 -8.56 -7.92
N LYS A 15 36.82 -8.32 -8.78
CA LYS A 15 38.24 -8.68 -8.51
C LYS A 15 38.74 -8.01 -7.23
N PHE A 16 38.38 -6.75 -7.03
CA PHE A 16 38.76 -6.02 -5.82
C PHE A 16 38.12 -6.61 -4.57
N VAL A 17 36.81 -6.84 -4.57
CA VAL A 17 36.05 -7.39 -3.43
C VAL A 17 36.53 -8.80 -3.08
N GLN A 18 36.90 -9.62 -4.07
CA GLN A 18 37.47 -10.96 -3.87
C GLN A 18 38.84 -10.96 -3.17
N ALA A 19 39.56 -9.84 -3.16
CA ALA A 19 40.84 -9.73 -2.46
C ALA A 19 40.68 -9.63 -0.92
N PHE A 20 39.45 -9.41 -0.45
CA PHE A 20 39.13 -9.30 0.97
C PHE A 20 38.56 -10.62 1.49
N PRO A 21 38.67 -10.91 2.81
CA PRO A 21 38.11 -12.10 3.43
C PRO A 21 36.58 -11.95 3.63
N ILE A 22 35.90 -11.63 2.54
CA ILE A 22 34.44 -11.61 2.42
C ILE A 22 34.12 -12.53 1.24
N ASP A 23 33.10 -13.37 1.41
CA ASP A 23 32.69 -14.36 0.41
C ASP A 23 31.49 -13.83 -0.39
N PRO A 24 31.70 -12.99 -1.43
CA PRO A 24 30.61 -12.43 -2.22
C PRO A 24 30.01 -13.52 -3.12
N GLN A 25 28.75 -13.86 -2.88
CA GLN A 25 27.98 -14.76 -3.74
C GLN A 25 27.39 -14.02 -4.96
N LYS A 26 27.14 -12.71 -4.83
CA LYS A 26 26.58 -11.87 -5.89
C LYS A 26 26.91 -10.40 -5.65
N VAL A 27 27.16 -9.67 -6.71
CA VAL A 27 27.22 -8.20 -6.71
C VAL A 27 26.00 -7.68 -7.46
N TYR A 28 25.40 -6.57 -6.99
CA TYR A 28 24.25 -5.94 -7.63
C TYR A 28 24.72 -4.77 -8.50
N PRO A 29 24.85 -4.91 -9.83
CA PRO A 29 25.58 -3.93 -10.66
C PRO A 29 24.94 -2.54 -10.66
N ARG A 30 23.61 -2.47 -10.59
CA ARG A 30 22.88 -1.19 -10.58
C ARG A 30 23.13 -0.37 -9.33
N SER A 31 23.46 -1.00 -8.21
CA SER A 31 23.71 -0.33 -6.93
C SER A 31 25.04 0.41 -6.87
N VAL A 32 25.92 0.20 -7.85
CA VAL A 32 27.24 0.80 -7.86
C VAL A 32 27.11 2.31 -8.09
N SER A 33 27.63 3.10 -7.16
CA SER A 33 27.61 4.56 -7.23
C SER A 33 28.87 5.16 -6.63
N SER A 34 29.28 6.34 -7.09
CA SER A 34 30.39 7.09 -6.50
C SER A 34 29.90 8.39 -5.88
N MET A 35 30.37 8.68 -4.68
CA MET A 35 30.04 9.89 -3.92
C MET A 35 31.22 10.26 -3.01
N ASN A 36 31.61 11.53 -2.94
CA ASN A 36 32.66 12.03 -2.04
C ASN A 36 34.01 11.26 -2.14
N GLY A 37 34.39 10.82 -3.33
CA GLY A 37 35.62 10.04 -3.53
C GLY A 37 35.56 8.59 -3.04
N LEU A 38 34.38 8.11 -2.64
CA LEU A 38 34.12 6.73 -2.25
C LEU A 38 33.26 6.03 -3.32
N LEU A 39 33.43 4.72 -3.44
CA LEU A 39 32.61 3.84 -4.26
C LEU A 39 31.72 3.01 -3.34
N TYR A 40 30.41 3.05 -3.59
CA TYR A 40 29.39 2.31 -2.88
C TYR A 40 28.83 1.22 -3.78
N GLY A 41 28.44 0.09 -3.19
CA GLY A 41 27.73 -0.96 -3.91
C GLY A 41 27.12 -1.97 -2.96
N MET A 42 26.11 -2.70 -3.42
CA MET A 42 25.52 -3.81 -2.69
C MET A 42 26.05 -5.15 -3.18
N ILE A 43 26.28 -6.04 -2.24
CA ILE A 43 26.63 -7.44 -2.48
C ILE A 43 25.70 -8.36 -1.67
N ARG A 44 25.67 -9.64 -2.03
CA ARG A 44 25.13 -10.72 -1.20
C ARG A 44 26.28 -11.64 -0.81
N THR A 45 26.31 -12.01 0.47
CA THR A 45 27.21 -13.01 1.06
C THR A 45 26.38 -14.14 1.65
N GLY A 46 27.03 -15.16 2.21
CA GLY A 46 26.35 -16.21 2.98
C GLY A 46 25.57 -15.69 4.20
N GLN A 47 25.85 -14.47 4.67
CA GLN A 47 25.14 -13.80 5.77
C GLN A 47 24.06 -12.83 5.30
N GLY A 48 23.70 -12.83 4.01
CA GLY A 48 22.69 -11.94 3.44
C GLY A 48 23.29 -10.76 2.66
N LYS A 49 22.45 -9.75 2.39
CA LYS A 49 22.89 -8.56 1.65
C LYS A 49 23.72 -7.65 2.55
N LYS A 50 24.74 -7.00 1.97
CA LYS A 50 25.61 -6.02 2.63
C LYS A 50 25.86 -4.83 1.72
N LEU A 51 26.09 -3.66 2.31
CA LEU A 51 26.68 -2.53 1.61
C LEU A 51 28.21 -2.65 1.69
N ILE A 52 28.89 -2.38 0.59
CA ILE A 52 30.33 -2.18 0.54
C ILE A 52 30.63 -0.71 0.25
N VAL A 53 31.64 -0.18 0.94
CA VAL A 53 32.20 1.15 0.69
C VAL A 53 33.69 0.98 0.46
N VAL A 54 34.19 1.49 -0.66
CA VAL A 54 35.58 1.34 -1.09
C VAL A 54 36.19 2.70 -1.33
N GLY A 55 37.42 2.90 -0.85
CA GLY A 55 38.18 4.11 -1.13
C GLY A 55 39.41 4.26 -0.26
N GLU A 56 39.98 5.46 -0.26
CA GLU A 56 41.11 5.79 0.58
C GLU A 56 40.73 5.73 2.07
N LYS A 57 41.70 5.29 2.90
CA LYS A 57 41.50 5.03 4.33
C LYS A 57 40.89 6.23 5.05
N GLU A 58 41.46 7.42 4.91
CA GLU A 58 41.02 8.63 5.62
C GLU A 58 39.59 9.04 5.25
N THR A 59 39.24 8.96 3.96
CA THR A 59 37.90 9.27 3.47
C THR A 59 36.89 8.24 3.97
N LEU A 60 37.24 6.95 3.93
CA LEU A 60 36.37 5.85 4.37
C LEU A 60 36.11 5.85 5.88
N PHE A 61 37.04 6.38 6.70
CA PHE A 61 36.81 6.56 8.13
C PHE A 61 35.79 7.66 8.45
N LYS A 62 35.62 8.65 7.57
CA LYS A 62 34.63 9.73 7.73
C LYS A 62 33.25 9.37 7.18
N ASP A 63 33.13 8.28 6.44
CA ASP A 63 31.87 7.79 5.91
C ASP A 63 30.91 7.38 7.05
N PRO A 64 29.63 7.78 6.99
CA PRO A 64 28.70 7.64 8.12
C PRO A 64 28.23 6.21 8.38
N PHE A 65 28.40 5.28 7.43
CA PHE A 65 27.92 3.91 7.62
C PHE A 65 28.73 3.18 8.69
N ILE A 66 28.00 2.43 9.52
CA ILE A 66 28.51 1.55 10.56
C ILE A 66 28.80 0.18 9.94
N GLY A 67 30.07 -0.26 10.01
CA GLY A 67 30.48 -1.52 9.42
C GLY A 67 31.91 -1.91 9.78
N LYS A 68 32.27 -3.14 9.40
CA LYS A 68 33.62 -3.67 9.59
C LYS A 68 34.56 -3.13 8.53
N ILE A 69 35.70 -2.56 8.93
CA ILE A 69 36.72 -2.04 8.03
C ILE A 69 37.85 -3.07 7.84
N PHE A 70 38.27 -3.23 6.59
CA PHE A 70 39.44 -4.00 6.18
C PHE A 70 40.48 -3.05 5.61
N HIS A 71 41.64 -2.99 6.24
CA HIS A 71 42.74 -2.11 5.86
C HIS A 71 43.57 -2.76 4.76
N HIS A 72 43.26 -2.39 3.52
CA HIS A 72 44.07 -2.67 2.33
C HIS A 72 44.22 -1.37 1.51
N ALA A 73 45.01 -1.39 0.44
CA ALA A 73 45.04 -0.31 -0.54
C ALA A 73 44.30 -0.75 -1.82
N PRO A 74 43.15 -0.14 -2.19
CA PRO A 74 42.28 0.71 -1.35
C PRO A 74 41.60 -0.06 -0.20
N SER A 75 41.03 0.67 0.76
CA SER A 75 40.37 0.10 1.94
C SER A 75 38.90 -0.24 1.64
N LEU A 76 38.36 -1.19 2.40
CA LEU A 76 36.98 -1.67 2.27
C LEU A 76 36.24 -1.56 3.61
N LYS A 77 35.02 -1.04 3.60
CA LYS A 77 34.05 -1.12 4.70
C LYS A 77 32.90 -2.01 4.27
N VAL A 78 32.49 -2.93 5.15
CA VAL A 78 31.34 -3.82 4.92
C VAL A 78 30.31 -3.56 6.00
N CYS A 79 29.13 -3.13 5.57
CA CYS A 79 28.07 -2.65 6.45
C CYS A 79 26.83 -3.54 6.31
N ASP A 80 26.21 -3.81 7.45
CA ASP A 80 24.91 -4.47 7.51
C ASP A 80 23.82 -3.51 7.05
N LEU A 81 22.72 -4.03 6.52
CA LEU A 81 21.55 -3.24 6.14
C LEU A 81 20.67 -2.95 7.37
N SER A 82 21.25 -2.38 8.42
CA SER A 82 20.54 -2.06 9.67
C SER A 82 19.70 -0.79 9.55
N LEU A 83 18.81 -0.55 10.52
CA LEU A 83 17.99 0.67 10.57
C LEU A 83 18.86 1.94 10.69
N GLU A 84 19.95 1.90 11.44
CA GLU A 84 20.90 3.01 11.58
C GLU A 84 21.59 3.33 10.25
N ASN A 85 22.03 2.29 9.54
CA ASN A 85 22.61 2.45 8.20
C ASN A 85 21.56 2.89 7.17
N THR A 86 20.28 2.56 7.35
CA THR A 86 19.20 3.09 6.50
C THR A 86 19.07 4.60 6.62
N ILE A 87 19.20 5.17 7.83
CA ILE A 87 19.18 6.63 8.02
C ILE A 87 20.33 7.26 7.25
N SER A 88 21.54 6.72 7.42
CA SER A 88 22.74 7.18 6.68
C SER A 88 22.57 7.07 5.16
N LEU A 89 21.93 5.98 4.69
CA LEU A 89 21.60 5.79 3.28
C LEU A 89 20.70 6.90 2.76
N MET A 90 19.60 7.20 3.47
CA MET A 90 18.64 8.23 3.05
C MET A 90 19.19 9.64 3.12
N GLU A 91 20.16 9.91 3.99
CA GLU A 91 20.86 11.20 4.04
C GLU A 91 21.84 11.36 2.88
N LEU A 92 22.65 10.33 2.61
CA LEU A 92 23.68 10.38 1.57
C LEU A 92 23.09 10.23 0.16
N PHE A 93 22.03 9.45 0.01
CA PHE A 93 21.33 9.17 -1.24
C PHE A 93 19.84 9.51 -1.11
N PRO A 94 19.45 10.80 -1.18
CA PRO A 94 18.07 11.23 -0.90
C PRO A 94 16.98 10.55 -1.74
N PHE A 95 17.32 9.99 -2.91
CA PHE A 95 16.36 9.23 -3.74
C PHE A 95 15.91 7.91 -3.08
N THR A 96 16.60 7.43 -2.05
CA THR A 96 16.20 6.26 -1.26
C THR A 96 15.28 6.61 -0.11
N ARG A 97 14.93 7.89 0.08
CA ARG A 97 13.93 8.32 1.06
C ARG A 97 12.55 8.30 0.40
N PRO A 98 11.50 7.80 1.07
CA PRO A 98 10.13 7.93 0.56
C PRO A 98 9.76 9.39 0.36
N VAL A 99 8.96 9.65 -0.67
CA VAL A 99 8.44 10.97 -0.99
C VAL A 99 6.94 10.88 -1.23
N SER A 100 6.24 11.98 -0.98
CA SER A 100 4.84 12.09 -1.31
C SER A 100 4.63 12.06 -2.83
N LEU A 101 3.57 11.38 -3.26
CA LEU A 101 3.20 11.12 -4.66
C LEU A 101 1.95 11.90 -5.09
N LEU A 102 1.65 13.02 -4.42
CA LEU A 102 0.49 13.88 -4.65
C LEU A 102 0.33 14.29 -6.12
N ASN A 103 1.45 14.53 -6.80
CA ASN A 103 1.48 15.01 -8.17
C ASN A 103 1.47 13.87 -9.21
N ASP A 104 1.53 12.61 -8.76
CA ASP A 104 1.46 11.45 -9.63
C ASP A 104 0.00 10.99 -9.73
N PRO A 105 -0.67 11.12 -10.89
CA PRO A 105 -2.09 10.77 -11.04
C PRO A 105 -2.32 9.26 -10.97
N LEU A 106 -1.32 8.46 -11.33
CA LEU A 106 -1.36 7.00 -11.35
C LEU A 106 -0.33 6.46 -10.36
N THR A 107 -0.80 5.85 -9.27
CA THR A 107 0.07 5.24 -8.25
C THR A 107 -0.29 3.77 -8.02
N ILE A 108 0.71 2.93 -7.73
CA ILE A 108 0.49 1.53 -7.40
C ILE A 108 1.16 1.17 -6.08
N GLY A 109 0.37 0.67 -5.15
CA GLY A 109 0.78 0.04 -3.92
C GLY A 109 1.37 -1.35 -4.15
N THR A 110 2.63 -1.56 -3.80
CA THR A 110 3.33 -2.83 -3.98
C THR A 110 3.76 -3.42 -2.65
N GLY A 111 2.77 -3.74 -1.80
CA GLY A 111 3.00 -4.30 -0.49
C GLY A 111 3.87 -5.55 -0.53
N ASP A 112 4.82 -5.61 0.39
CA ASP A 112 5.83 -6.66 0.49
C ASP A 112 5.95 -7.14 1.94
N ARG A 113 5.20 -8.20 2.23
CA ARG A 113 5.13 -8.83 3.55
C ARG A 113 6.46 -9.48 3.97
N LEU A 114 7.37 -9.72 3.02
CA LEU A 114 8.63 -10.44 3.22
C LEU A 114 9.87 -9.53 3.24
N GLY A 115 9.78 -8.32 2.68
CA GLY A 115 10.94 -7.44 2.49
C GLY A 115 11.89 -7.89 1.37
N LEU A 116 11.42 -8.75 0.46
CA LEU A 116 12.24 -9.38 -0.58
C LEU A 116 11.77 -9.11 -2.02
N ALA A 117 10.53 -8.69 -2.20
CA ALA A 117 9.88 -8.53 -3.50
C ALA A 117 10.17 -7.16 -4.15
N THR A 118 10.50 -6.12 -3.38
CA THR A 118 10.66 -4.74 -3.87
C THR A 118 11.57 -4.59 -5.10
N PRO A 119 12.74 -5.27 -5.23
CA PRO A 119 13.53 -5.18 -6.45
C PRO A 119 12.80 -5.69 -7.70
N GLY A 120 11.97 -6.72 -7.54
CA GLY A 120 11.09 -7.23 -8.59
C GLY A 120 9.98 -6.22 -8.93
N HIS A 121 9.36 -5.61 -7.91
CA HIS A 121 8.37 -4.55 -8.09
C HIS A 121 8.93 -3.37 -8.87
N ILE A 122 10.12 -2.88 -8.51
CA ILE A 122 10.79 -1.78 -9.23
C ILE A 122 10.96 -2.13 -10.72
N ARG A 123 11.46 -3.33 -11.03
CA ARG A 123 11.66 -3.77 -12.43
C ARG A 123 10.35 -3.94 -13.19
N GLY A 124 9.27 -4.32 -12.51
CA GLY A 124 7.93 -4.41 -13.09
C GLY A 124 7.36 -3.03 -13.40
N VAL A 125 7.34 -2.16 -12.39
CA VAL A 125 6.75 -0.82 -12.44
C VAL A 125 7.48 0.10 -13.40
N SER A 126 8.82 0.04 -13.47
CA SER A 126 9.64 0.90 -14.34
C SER A 126 9.34 0.75 -15.85
N LYS A 127 8.52 -0.22 -16.25
CA LYS A 127 8.06 -0.40 -17.64
C LYS A 127 6.86 0.49 -17.99
N PHE A 128 6.26 1.14 -17.00
CA PHE A 128 4.99 1.86 -17.14
C PHE A 128 5.11 3.26 -16.53
N ARG A 129 4.23 4.17 -16.96
CA ARG A 129 4.11 5.52 -16.40
C ARG A 129 3.24 5.50 -15.14
N VAL A 130 3.72 4.83 -14.10
CA VAL A 130 3.08 4.70 -12.79
C VAL A 130 4.12 4.85 -11.70
N ARG A 131 3.76 5.54 -10.62
CA ARG A 131 4.65 5.76 -9.49
C ARG A 131 4.38 4.72 -8.39
N PRO A 132 5.41 4.00 -7.90
CA PRO A 132 5.19 2.96 -6.91
C PRO A 132 5.16 3.52 -5.48
N VAL A 133 4.24 3.00 -4.67
CA VAL A 133 4.33 3.01 -3.21
C VAL A 133 4.99 1.69 -2.81
N LEU A 134 6.32 1.71 -2.67
CA LEU A 134 7.13 0.50 -2.49
C LEU A 134 7.10 -0.04 -1.05
N ALA A 135 6.97 0.86 -0.08
CA ALA A 135 6.82 0.51 1.33
C ALA A 135 5.34 0.61 1.69
N GLN A 136 4.61 -0.49 1.61
CA GLN A 136 3.20 -0.53 2.00
C GLN A 136 2.94 -1.77 2.85
N GLN A 137 2.42 -1.55 4.04
CA GLN A 137 1.95 -2.64 4.90
C GLN A 137 0.92 -2.09 5.88
N SER A 138 -0.09 -2.89 6.22
CA SER A 138 -1.03 -2.54 7.29
C SER A 138 -0.48 -2.87 8.67
N ILE A 139 -1.03 -2.26 9.73
CA ILE A 139 -0.68 -2.61 11.12
C ILE A 139 -0.98 -4.08 11.42
N ARG A 140 -2.08 -4.60 10.89
CA ARG A 140 -2.44 -6.03 10.95
C ARG A 140 -1.32 -6.91 10.37
N GLU A 141 -0.82 -6.57 9.18
CA GLU A 141 0.26 -7.34 8.53
C GLU A 141 1.58 -7.22 9.27
N ASN A 142 1.92 -6.04 9.80
CA ASN A 142 3.06 -5.84 10.69
C ASN A 142 2.99 -6.77 11.91
N GLY A 143 1.86 -6.79 12.62
CA GLY A 143 1.67 -7.69 13.77
C GLY A 143 1.70 -9.18 13.42
N GLN A 144 1.19 -9.56 12.25
CA GLN A 144 1.20 -10.95 11.78
C GLN A 144 2.61 -11.41 11.39
N THR A 145 3.40 -10.56 10.75
CA THR A 145 4.76 -10.85 10.27
C THR A 145 5.86 -10.56 11.30
N GLY A 146 5.51 -9.95 12.44
CA GLY A 146 6.48 -9.52 13.44
C GLY A 146 7.36 -8.35 12.98
N ARG A 147 6.87 -7.56 12.01
CA ARG A 147 7.56 -6.41 11.42
C ARG A 147 6.96 -5.09 11.87
N ASN A 148 7.60 -3.98 11.53
CA ASN A 148 7.08 -2.63 11.74
C ASN A 148 7.34 -1.69 10.55
N PHE A 149 6.75 -0.50 10.56
CA PHE A 149 6.87 0.47 9.46
C PHE A 149 8.31 0.89 9.15
N LYS A 150 9.18 1.01 10.16
CA LYS A 150 10.60 1.38 9.95
C LYS A 150 11.34 0.32 9.16
N GLU A 151 11.08 -0.96 9.44
CA GLU A 151 11.66 -2.08 8.70
C GLU A 151 11.13 -2.15 7.27
N VAL A 152 9.83 -1.96 7.07
CA VAL A 152 9.22 -1.93 5.72
C VAL A 152 9.83 -0.80 4.87
N ILE A 153 10.01 0.38 5.46
CA ILE A 153 10.67 1.51 4.80
C ILE A 153 12.15 1.22 4.51
N ALA A 154 12.86 0.60 5.46
CA ALA A 154 14.26 0.23 5.28
C ALA A 154 14.46 -0.77 4.14
N ASP A 155 13.66 -1.83 4.07
CA ASP A 155 13.72 -2.81 3.00
C ASP A 155 13.48 -2.18 1.62
N ALA A 156 12.53 -1.24 1.53
CA ALA A 156 12.27 -0.48 0.32
C ALA A 156 13.45 0.43 -0.05
N ALA A 157 14.00 1.18 0.91
CA ALA A 157 15.13 2.10 0.69
C ALA A 157 16.37 1.37 0.16
N TRP A 158 16.72 0.23 0.77
CA TRP A 158 17.83 -0.59 0.30
C TRP A 158 17.57 -1.21 -1.07
N SER A 159 16.31 -1.58 -1.36
CA SER A 159 15.94 -2.10 -2.69
C SER A 159 16.00 -1.01 -3.78
N VAL A 160 15.61 0.22 -3.43
CA VAL A 160 15.73 1.40 -4.30
C VAL A 160 17.18 1.71 -4.60
N PHE A 161 18.06 1.66 -3.59
CA PHE A 161 19.50 1.76 -3.79
C PHE A 161 20.04 0.61 -4.64
N GLN A 162 19.62 -0.64 -4.36
CA GLN A 162 20.05 -1.83 -5.10
C GLN A 162 19.78 -1.73 -6.60
N GLU A 163 18.61 -1.23 -6.97
CA GLU A 163 18.17 -1.09 -8.37
C GLU A 163 18.51 0.29 -8.95
N ASN A 164 19.06 1.20 -8.15
CA ASN A 164 19.33 2.60 -8.49
C ASN A 164 18.11 3.29 -9.12
N TYR A 165 16.94 3.05 -8.50
CA TYR A 165 15.67 3.64 -8.91
C TYR A 165 15.56 5.07 -8.38
N ARG A 166 15.68 6.07 -9.25
CA ARG A 166 15.79 7.49 -8.83
C ARG A 166 14.54 8.32 -9.06
N GLU A 167 13.46 7.71 -9.53
CA GLU A 167 12.27 8.46 -9.92
C GLU A 167 11.33 8.81 -8.74
N GLY A 168 11.69 8.41 -7.51
CA GLY A 168 10.89 8.61 -6.31
C GLY A 168 9.87 7.50 -6.08
N TYR A 169 9.54 7.24 -4.81
CA TYR A 169 8.59 6.22 -4.39
C TYR A 169 7.88 6.64 -3.09
N GLY A 170 6.68 6.11 -2.87
CA GLY A 170 5.91 6.36 -1.64
C GLY A 170 6.10 5.29 -0.56
N ALA A 171 5.82 5.67 0.69
CA ALA A 171 5.66 4.78 1.83
C ALA A 171 4.29 5.01 2.46
N ASP A 172 3.42 4.00 2.45
CA ASP A 172 2.05 4.02 2.95
C ASP A 172 1.92 3.19 4.23
N ALA A 173 1.46 3.86 5.29
CA ALA A 173 0.94 3.18 6.47
C ALA A 173 -0.55 2.88 6.25
N ASP A 174 -0.83 1.62 5.92
CA ASP A 174 -2.13 1.18 5.43
C ASP A 174 -3.10 0.85 6.60
N HIS A 175 -4.39 1.15 6.43
CA HIS A 175 -5.48 0.87 7.38
C HIS A 175 -5.22 1.31 8.84
N LEU A 176 -4.91 2.59 9.06
CA LEU A 176 -4.79 3.19 10.40
C LEU A 176 -6.17 3.54 10.97
N LYS A 177 -6.38 3.30 12.26
CA LYS A 177 -7.69 3.43 12.93
C LYS A 177 -7.67 4.27 14.20
N SER A 178 -6.48 4.62 14.71
CA SER A 178 -6.32 5.45 15.91
C SER A 178 -5.20 6.47 15.78
N LEU A 179 -5.20 7.48 16.65
CA LEU A 179 -4.16 8.51 16.70
C LEU A 179 -2.79 7.96 17.06
N ASP A 180 -2.73 6.94 17.93
CA ASP A 180 -1.47 6.28 18.32
C ASP A 180 -0.81 5.60 17.13
N GLU A 181 -1.62 4.92 16.32
CA GLU A 181 -1.19 4.27 15.09
C GLU A 181 -0.69 5.29 14.05
N VAL A 182 -1.38 6.43 13.92
CA VAL A 182 -0.93 7.58 13.11
C VAL A 182 0.41 8.12 13.62
N GLY A 183 0.57 8.28 14.94
CA GLY A 183 1.82 8.71 15.56
C GLY A 183 2.99 7.78 15.22
N LEU A 184 2.80 6.47 15.37
CA LEU A 184 3.79 5.44 15.03
C LEU A 184 4.18 5.48 13.55
N ALA A 185 3.21 5.67 12.65
CA ALA A 185 3.46 5.77 11.22
C ALA A 185 4.29 7.02 10.88
N LEU A 186 3.93 8.17 11.45
CA LEU A 186 4.64 9.44 11.22
C LEU A 186 6.06 9.40 11.76
N ASP A 187 6.27 8.80 12.93
CA ASP A 187 7.61 8.62 13.51
C ASP A 187 8.46 7.62 12.73
N ALA A 188 7.85 6.77 11.88
CA ALA A 188 8.56 5.92 10.94
C ALA A 188 8.97 6.64 9.65
N GLY A 189 8.42 7.83 9.38
CA GLY A 189 8.73 8.60 8.17
C GLY A 189 7.96 8.17 6.93
N VAL A 190 6.72 7.70 7.10
CA VAL A 190 5.82 7.43 5.95
C VAL A 190 5.51 8.71 5.18
N SER A 191 5.23 8.57 3.89
CA SER A 191 4.85 9.68 3.02
C SER A 191 3.35 9.68 2.66
N MET A 192 2.66 8.58 2.97
CA MET A 192 1.25 8.36 2.74
C MET A 192 0.60 7.76 4.01
N ILE A 193 -0.60 8.24 4.34
CA ILE A 193 -1.42 7.76 5.44
C ILE A 193 -2.75 7.30 4.86
N THR A 194 -3.14 6.06 5.17
CA THR A 194 -4.46 5.54 4.85
C THR A 194 -5.28 5.40 6.12
N LEU A 195 -6.27 6.28 6.26
CA LEU A 195 -7.16 6.30 7.41
C LEU A 195 -8.39 5.43 7.14
N ASP A 196 -8.50 4.33 7.86
CA ASP A 196 -9.64 3.43 7.82
C ASP A 196 -10.71 3.93 8.80
N LEU A 197 -11.83 4.38 8.25
CA LEU A 197 -12.92 4.96 9.04
C LEU A 197 -13.92 3.93 9.54
N SER A 198 -13.77 2.64 9.21
CA SER A 198 -14.78 1.61 9.48
C SER A 198 -15.24 1.55 10.94
N GLU A 199 -14.33 1.76 11.91
CA GLU A 199 -14.64 1.75 13.35
C GLU A 199 -15.25 3.06 13.87
N LYS A 200 -15.24 4.12 13.06
CA LYS A 200 -15.86 5.42 13.37
C LYS A 200 -17.20 5.62 12.67
N LEU A 201 -17.63 4.65 11.85
CA LEU A 201 -18.90 4.70 11.14
C LEU A 201 -20.02 4.05 11.95
N ASN A 202 -21.14 4.75 12.05
CA ASN A 202 -22.35 4.21 12.65
C ASN A 202 -23.18 3.44 11.62
N PHE A 203 -22.87 2.16 11.42
CA PHE A 203 -23.55 1.33 10.41
C PHE A 203 -25.04 1.14 10.64
N GLU A 204 -25.52 1.27 11.89
CA GLU A 204 -26.96 1.18 12.19
C GLU A 204 -27.75 2.30 11.50
N ALA A 205 -27.11 3.45 11.25
CA ALA A 205 -27.73 4.56 10.54
C ALA A 205 -28.27 4.13 9.15
N PHE A 206 -27.76 3.07 8.53
CA PHE A 206 -28.28 2.58 7.24
C PHE A 206 -29.62 1.86 7.31
N SER A 207 -29.93 1.20 8.41
CA SER A 207 -31.07 0.29 8.50
C SER A 207 -32.16 0.78 9.44
N ILE A 208 -31.91 1.80 10.25
CA ILE A 208 -32.90 2.33 11.17
C ILE A 208 -34.05 3.07 10.44
N PRO A 209 -35.29 2.96 10.95
CA PRO A 209 -36.45 3.72 10.45
C PRO A 209 -36.31 5.23 10.63
N GLN A 210 -37.07 5.99 9.83
CA GLN A 210 -37.03 7.46 9.83
C GLN A 210 -37.35 8.07 11.20
N GLU A 211 -38.29 7.50 11.96
CA GLU A 211 -38.65 8.02 13.29
C GLU A 211 -37.48 7.91 14.28
N VAL A 212 -36.64 6.88 14.12
CA VAL A 212 -35.45 6.67 14.94
C VAL A 212 -34.35 7.66 14.53
N ILE A 213 -34.22 7.96 13.24
CA ILE A 213 -33.27 8.96 12.71
C ILE A 213 -33.56 10.33 13.32
N GLU A 214 -34.82 10.78 13.32
CA GLU A 214 -35.19 12.09 13.86
C GLU A 214 -34.81 12.24 15.34
N ARG A 215 -35.03 11.19 16.12
CA ARG A 215 -34.67 11.17 17.55
C ARG A 215 -33.15 11.18 17.71
N ARG A 216 -32.45 10.20 17.11
CA ARG A 216 -30.98 10.07 17.22
C ARG A 216 -30.26 11.32 16.73
N PHE A 217 -30.73 11.92 15.63
CA PHE A 217 -30.16 13.14 15.08
C PHE A 217 -30.19 14.30 16.09
N LYS A 218 -31.28 14.44 16.86
CA LYS A 218 -31.38 15.46 17.92
C LYS A 218 -30.53 15.15 19.15
N GLU A 219 -30.29 13.87 19.42
CA GLU A 219 -29.56 13.40 20.60
C GLU A 219 -28.03 13.36 20.38
N GLU A 220 -27.58 13.02 19.17
CA GLU A 220 -26.17 12.71 18.86
C GLU A 220 -25.46 13.81 18.07
N ILE A 221 -26.20 14.65 17.33
CA ILE A 221 -25.59 15.68 16.47
C ILE A 221 -25.69 17.04 17.15
N ASP A 222 -24.57 17.77 17.16
CA ASP A 222 -24.53 19.15 17.64
C ASP A 222 -25.52 20.04 16.86
N PRO A 223 -26.33 20.88 17.52
CA PRO A 223 -27.30 21.74 16.83
C PRO A 223 -26.69 22.71 15.80
N GLY A 224 -25.46 23.15 16.03
CA GLY A 224 -24.70 23.98 15.10
C GLY A 224 -24.33 23.19 13.85
N ASP A 225 -23.73 22.02 14.02
CA ASP A 225 -23.40 21.10 12.92
C ASP A 225 -24.66 20.72 12.14
N ALA A 226 -25.73 20.32 12.83
CA ALA A 226 -27.01 19.99 12.21
C ALA A 226 -27.51 21.11 11.28
N LYS A 227 -27.51 22.36 11.76
CA LYS A 227 -27.93 23.52 10.98
C LYS A 227 -27.04 23.73 9.75
N VAL A 228 -25.73 23.60 9.92
CA VAL A 228 -24.77 23.78 8.83
C VAL A 228 -24.93 22.69 7.78
N PHE A 229 -24.95 21.42 8.18
CA PHE A 229 -25.09 20.30 7.26
C PHE A 229 -26.43 20.32 6.53
N LEU A 230 -27.55 20.59 7.20
CA LEU A 230 -28.84 20.77 6.51
C LEU A 230 -28.76 21.90 5.47
N HIS A 231 -28.14 23.04 5.81
CA HIS A 231 -27.94 24.14 4.88
C HIS A 231 -27.01 23.77 3.70
N LEU A 232 -26.00 22.94 3.93
CA LEU A 232 -25.04 22.55 2.90
C LEU A 232 -25.67 21.67 1.81
N PHE A 233 -26.72 20.91 2.13
CA PHE A 233 -27.27 19.88 1.25
C PHE A 233 -28.71 20.11 0.78
N LEU A 234 -29.59 20.67 1.60
CA LEU A 234 -31.01 20.82 1.26
C LEU A 234 -31.24 21.88 0.18
N ASP A 235 -32.30 21.67 -0.60
CA ASP A 235 -32.74 22.52 -1.72
C ASP A 235 -31.67 22.75 -2.80
N LYS A 236 -30.70 21.84 -2.89
CA LYS A 236 -29.61 21.88 -3.87
C LYS A 236 -29.66 20.68 -4.79
N GLU A 237 -29.23 20.93 -6.02
CA GLU A 237 -28.97 19.91 -7.02
C GLU A 237 -27.48 19.95 -7.37
N PHE A 238 -26.80 18.83 -7.15
CA PHE A 238 -25.40 18.66 -7.45
C PHE A 238 -25.26 17.97 -8.80
N THR A 239 -24.93 18.75 -9.83
CA THR A 239 -24.79 18.26 -11.21
C THR A 239 -23.32 18.13 -11.60
N PHE A 240 -22.94 16.96 -12.10
CA PHE A 240 -21.61 16.64 -12.61
C PHE A 240 -21.74 16.26 -14.08
N ARG A 241 -21.04 17.01 -14.94
CA ARG A 241 -21.02 16.74 -16.36
C ARG A 241 -19.87 15.81 -16.72
N GLY A 242 -20.11 14.89 -17.64
CA GLY A 242 -19.03 14.03 -18.13
C GLY A 242 -19.32 13.38 -19.47
N SER A 243 -18.25 12.85 -20.07
CA SER A 243 -18.27 12.36 -21.46
C SER A 243 -19.13 11.11 -21.69
N ARG A 244 -19.56 10.41 -20.63
CA ARG A 244 -20.36 9.18 -20.69
C ARG A 244 -21.74 9.35 -20.05
N GLY A 245 -22.17 10.60 -19.89
CA GLY A 245 -23.41 10.96 -19.22
C GLY A 245 -23.16 11.83 -18.00
N ASP A 246 -24.21 12.56 -17.63
CA ASP A 246 -24.22 13.45 -16.48
C ASP A 246 -24.76 12.71 -15.24
N LEU A 247 -24.33 13.17 -14.07
CA LEU A 247 -24.82 12.74 -12.77
C LEU A 247 -25.50 13.93 -12.09
N SER A 248 -26.72 13.74 -11.60
CA SER A 248 -27.38 14.72 -10.74
C SER A 248 -27.77 14.04 -9.43
N ILE A 249 -27.42 14.66 -8.31
CA ILE A 249 -27.74 14.19 -6.96
C ILE A 249 -28.48 15.29 -6.21
N ARG A 250 -29.58 14.91 -5.57
CA ARG A 250 -30.31 15.71 -4.58
C ARG A 250 -30.40 14.91 -3.29
N PHE A 251 -30.39 15.61 -2.17
CA PHE A 251 -30.53 14.98 -0.86
C PHE A 251 -31.88 15.38 -0.26
N SER A 252 -32.65 14.40 0.20
CA SER A 252 -33.75 14.66 1.12
C SER A 252 -33.22 15.00 2.52
N GLU A 253 -34.08 15.54 3.38
CA GLU A 253 -33.73 15.76 4.79
C GLU A 253 -33.35 14.45 5.49
N GLU A 254 -34.02 13.36 5.17
CA GLU A 254 -33.66 12.03 5.69
C GLU A 254 -32.25 11.63 5.24
N ASP A 255 -31.91 11.80 3.96
CA ASP A 255 -30.59 11.43 3.44
C ASP A 255 -29.47 12.18 4.18
N VAL A 256 -29.65 13.48 4.41
CA VAL A 256 -28.67 14.31 5.15
C VAL A 256 -28.52 13.83 6.57
N LYS A 257 -29.64 13.62 7.29
CA LYS A 257 -29.61 13.16 8.69
C LYS A 257 -28.98 11.77 8.80
N ARG A 258 -29.33 10.87 7.89
CA ARG A 258 -28.81 9.50 7.85
C ARG A 258 -27.30 9.48 7.60
N ASN A 259 -26.81 10.25 6.62
CA ASN A 259 -25.37 10.33 6.36
C ASN A 259 -24.63 11.06 7.48
N LEU A 260 -25.22 12.07 8.13
CA LEU A 260 -24.56 12.75 9.25
C LEU A 260 -24.45 11.84 10.47
N LEU A 261 -25.50 11.09 10.81
CA LEU A 261 -25.45 10.07 11.86
C LEU A 261 -24.42 8.97 11.55
N LEU A 262 -24.27 8.61 10.28
CA LEU A 262 -23.26 7.65 9.84
C LEU A 262 -21.83 8.18 10.05
N PHE A 263 -21.58 9.44 9.68
CA PHE A 263 -20.23 9.96 9.50
C PHE A 263 -19.72 10.92 10.58
N HIS A 264 -20.55 11.45 11.49
CA HIS A 264 -20.11 12.58 12.34
C HIS A 264 -18.81 12.29 13.10
N GLN A 265 -18.67 11.12 13.74
CA GLN A 265 -17.44 10.72 14.43
C GLN A 265 -16.27 10.51 13.46
N ALA A 266 -16.55 9.97 12.27
CA ALA A 266 -15.54 9.73 11.24
C ALA A 266 -15.02 11.05 10.63
N ILE A 267 -15.88 12.07 10.51
CA ILE A 267 -15.53 13.42 10.07
C ILE A 267 -14.63 14.08 11.13
N ASP A 268 -15.04 14.05 12.40
CA ASP A 268 -14.25 14.65 13.49
C ASP A 268 -12.87 13.98 13.62
N PHE A 269 -12.83 12.65 13.53
CA PHE A 269 -11.57 11.90 13.54
C PHE A 269 -10.68 12.22 12.32
N SER A 270 -11.27 12.37 11.14
CA SER A 270 -10.53 12.75 9.92
C SER A 270 -9.93 14.15 10.05
N GLU A 271 -10.66 15.10 10.65
CA GLU A 271 -10.19 16.46 10.93
C GLU A 271 -9.01 16.44 11.91
N GLU A 272 -9.13 15.70 13.01
CA GLU A 272 -8.06 15.60 14.01
C GLU A 272 -6.77 15.02 13.41
N VAL A 273 -6.88 13.92 12.65
CA VAL A 273 -5.74 13.32 11.97
C VAL A 273 -5.14 14.31 10.97
N TYR A 274 -5.96 14.95 10.14
CA TYR A 274 -5.47 15.91 9.15
C TYR A 274 -4.73 17.09 9.78
N GLU A 275 -5.21 17.60 10.91
CA GLU A 275 -4.53 18.65 11.68
C GLU A 275 -3.17 18.19 12.22
N ILE A 276 -3.04 16.95 12.70
CA ILE A 276 -1.75 16.37 13.11
C ILE A 276 -0.77 16.32 11.91
N LEU A 277 -1.25 15.88 10.75
CA LEU A 277 -0.44 15.81 9.53
C LEU A 277 0.04 17.20 9.10
N LEU A 278 -0.85 18.20 9.12
CA LEU A 278 -0.50 19.59 8.85
C LEU A 278 0.53 20.13 9.87
N GLN A 279 0.37 19.83 11.16
CA GLN A 279 1.34 20.28 12.17
C GLN A 279 2.74 19.69 11.92
N ARG A 280 2.83 18.38 11.65
CA ARG A 280 4.09 17.68 11.37
C ARG A 280 4.79 18.16 10.10
N SER A 281 4.03 18.64 9.13
CA SER A 281 4.52 19.12 7.83
C SER A 281 4.75 20.64 7.78
N GLY A 282 4.70 21.34 8.92
CA GLY A 282 4.88 22.79 8.98
C GLY A 282 3.75 23.56 8.30
N ARG A 283 2.52 23.06 8.44
CA ARG A 283 1.26 23.56 7.85
C ARG A 283 1.24 23.52 6.32
N LYS A 284 1.94 22.58 5.71
CA LYS A 284 1.99 22.37 4.25
C LYS A 284 1.50 20.98 3.88
N HIS A 285 0.66 20.87 2.86
CA HIS A 285 0.19 19.57 2.35
C HIS A 285 1.31 18.85 1.59
N LEU A 286 2.19 18.15 2.32
CA LEU A 286 3.39 17.44 1.81
C LEU A 286 3.32 15.93 2.07
N PHE A 287 2.11 15.39 2.21
CA PHE A 287 1.80 14.01 2.52
C PHE A 287 0.61 13.58 1.65
N ASP A 288 0.52 12.30 1.29
CA ASP A 288 -0.68 11.74 0.69
C ASP A 288 -1.64 11.29 1.80
N PHE A 289 -2.84 11.84 1.82
CA PHE A 289 -3.89 11.47 2.77
C PHE A 289 -5.03 10.73 2.08
N GLU A 290 -5.13 9.45 2.38
CA GLU A 290 -6.18 8.56 1.88
C GLU A 290 -7.21 8.29 2.97
N ILE A 291 -8.48 8.31 2.57
CA ILE A 291 -9.57 7.78 3.40
C ILE A 291 -10.03 6.45 2.81
N SER A 292 -10.15 5.44 3.66
CA SER A 292 -10.63 4.10 3.32
C SER A 292 -11.98 3.81 3.97
N MET A 293 -12.87 3.25 3.14
CA MET A 293 -14.20 2.76 3.49
C MET A 293 -14.51 1.45 2.74
N ASP A 294 -13.50 0.70 2.30
CA ASP A 294 -13.67 -0.52 1.52
C ASP A 294 -14.13 -1.71 2.39
N GLU A 295 -13.80 -1.71 3.69
CA GLU A 295 -14.15 -2.76 4.65
C GLU A 295 -15.53 -2.57 5.32
N ILE A 296 -16.41 -1.68 4.81
CA ILE A 296 -17.78 -1.49 5.32
C ILE A 296 -18.74 -2.59 4.82
N PRO A 297 -19.92 -2.83 5.43
CA PRO A 297 -20.76 -3.97 5.05
C PRO A 297 -21.59 -3.78 3.77
N PHE A 298 -21.74 -2.55 3.26
CA PHE A 298 -22.57 -2.22 2.09
C PHE A 298 -21.81 -1.35 1.08
N PRO A 299 -22.11 -1.43 -0.23
CA PRO A 299 -21.48 -0.57 -1.22
C PRO A 299 -21.66 0.92 -0.89
N THR A 300 -20.60 1.71 -1.03
CA THR A 300 -20.65 3.17 -0.93
C THR A 300 -21.42 3.73 -2.12
N SER A 301 -22.57 4.35 -1.90
CA SER A 301 -23.31 4.98 -2.98
C SER A 301 -22.64 6.27 -3.45
N PRO A 302 -22.87 6.74 -4.70
CA PRO A 302 -22.40 8.04 -5.14
C PRO A 302 -22.88 9.20 -4.25
N GLU A 303 -24.08 9.11 -3.68
CA GLU A 303 -24.65 10.09 -2.76
C GLU A 303 -23.87 10.12 -1.43
N THR A 304 -23.60 8.96 -0.84
CA THR A 304 -22.77 8.82 0.37
C THR A 304 -21.33 9.32 0.13
N HIS A 305 -20.74 8.98 -1.01
CA HIS A 305 -19.42 9.50 -1.42
C HIS A 305 -19.47 11.04 -1.51
N LEU A 306 -20.44 11.60 -2.23
CA LEU A 306 -20.60 13.06 -2.36
C LEU A 306 -20.78 13.74 -1.00
N PHE A 307 -21.62 13.17 -0.13
CA PHE A 307 -21.84 13.68 1.23
C PHE A 307 -20.54 13.80 1.99
N LEU A 308 -19.76 12.71 2.05
CA LEU A 308 -18.49 12.69 2.78
C LEU A 308 -17.52 13.75 2.25
N MET A 309 -17.44 13.94 0.93
CA MET A 309 -16.54 14.92 0.34
C MET A 309 -16.91 16.35 0.70
N ILE A 310 -18.20 16.70 0.65
CA ILE A 310 -18.67 18.02 1.06
C ILE A 310 -18.39 18.22 2.57
N ALA A 311 -18.65 17.20 3.38
CA ALA A 311 -18.43 17.25 4.82
C ALA A 311 -16.96 17.47 5.20
N LEU A 312 -16.05 16.68 4.64
CA LEU A 312 -14.61 16.81 4.89
C LEU A 312 -14.09 18.17 4.42
N ARG A 313 -14.48 18.62 3.22
CA ARG A 313 -14.05 19.94 2.73
C ARG A 313 -14.59 21.09 3.56
N HIS A 314 -15.80 20.94 4.12
CA HIS A 314 -16.35 21.93 5.05
C HIS A 314 -15.51 22.03 6.32
N ARG A 315 -15.03 20.90 6.86
CA ARG A 315 -14.05 20.84 7.97
C ARG A 315 -12.61 21.21 7.56
N GLY A 316 -12.37 21.63 6.31
CA GLY A 316 -11.03 21.96 5.83
C GLY A 316 -10.13 20.77 5.51
N VAL A 317 -10.63 19.55 5.62
CA VAL A 317 -9.89 18.31 5.31
C VAL A 317 -9.79 18.12 3.80
N ARG A 318 -8.57 17.89 3.32
CA ARG A 318 -8.29 17.57 1.91
C ARG A 318 -7.72 16.18 1.81
N ILE A 319 -8.32 15.36 0.95
CA ILE A 319 -7.85 14.01 0.65
C ILE A 319 -7.22 13.95 -0.74
N ASP A 320 -6.32 12.99 -0.91
CA ASP A 320 -5.60 12.74 -2.16
C ASP A 320 -6.07 11.45 -2.82
N SER A 321 -6.68 10.56 -2.03
CA SER A 321 -7.42 9.41 -2.51
C SER A 321 -8.56 8.99 -1.59
N LEU A 322 -9.57 8.36 -2.18
CA LEU A 322 -10.68 7.71 -1.48
C LEU A 322 -10.77 6.25 -1.93
N ALA A 323 -10.79 5.32 -0.99
CA ALA A 323 -11.09 3.91 -1.23
C ALA A 323 -12.54 3.59 -0.82
N PRO A 324 -13.54 3.76 -1.71
CA PRO A 324 -14.90 3.36 -1.41
C PRO A 324 -15.06 1.83 -1.48
N ARG A 325 -16.12 1.32 -0.87
CA ARG A 325 -16.60 -0.03 -1.17
C ARG A 325 -17.43 -0.01 -2.46
N PHE A 326 -16.86 -0.49 -3.55
CA PHE A 326 -17.60 -0.62 -4.82
C PHE A 326 -18.69 -1.72 -4.74
N ILE A 327 -19.64 -1.70 -5.68
CA ILE A 327 -20.55 -2.84 -5.84
C ILE A 327 -19.76 -4.12 -6.16
N GLY A 328 -20.41 -5.27 -5.93
CA GLY A 328 -19.80 -6.58 -6.12
C GLY A 328 -18.79 -6.90 -5.01
N GLU A 329 -17.90 -7.83 -5.28
CA GLU A 329 -16.95 -8.33 -4.28
C GLU A 329 -15.50 -8.24 -4.76
N PHE A 330 -14.65 -7.68 -3.91
CA PHE A 330 -13.22 -7.51 -4.12
C PHE A 330 -12.42 -8.44 -3.22
N GLN A 331 -12.69 -9.74 -3.27
CA GLN A 331 -12.02 -10.70 -2.38
C GLN A 331 -10.52 -10.85 -2.72
N LYS A 332 -9.72 -11.24 -1.72
CA LYS A 332 -8.27 -11.37 -1.87
C LYS A 332 -7.90 -12.58 -2.74
N GLY A 333 -6.97 -12.38 -3.66
CA GLY A 333 -6.39 -13.45 -4.48
C GLY A 333 -7.26 -13.96 -5.64
N ILE A 334 -8.44 -13.38 -5.89
CA ILE A 334 -9.34 -13.74 -7.00
C ILE A 334 -9.79 -12.51 -7.80
N ASP A 335 -10.36 -12.76 -8.97
CA ASP A 335 -10.96 -11.72 -9.82
C ASP A 335 -12.26 -11.16 -9.21
N TYR A 336 -12.73 -10.04 -9.73
CA TYR A 336 -13.97 -9.38 -9.34
C TYR A 336 -15.17 -10.32 -9.52
N ARG A 337 -16.08 -10.31 -8.53
CA ARG A 337 -17.36 -11.02 -8.60
C ARG A 337 -18.52 -10.02 -8.56
N GLY A 338 -19.34 -10.03 -9.60
CA GLY A 338 -20.52 -9.17 -9.72
C GLY A 338 -20.82 -8.81 -11.17
N ASP A 339 -21.86 -7.99 -11.38
CA ASP A 339 -22.17 -7.47 -12.71
C ASP A 339 -21.20 -6.31 -13.08
N VAL A 340 -20.44 -6.53 -14.15
CA VAL A 340 -19.47 -5.55 -14.65
C VAL A 340 -20.15 -4.30 -15.19
N THR A 341 -21.37 -4.42 -15.75
CA THR A 341 -22.11 -3.27 -16.28
C THR A 341 -22.51 -2.32 -15.16
N SER A 342 -23.05 -2.86 -14.08
CA SER A 342 -23.42 -2.12 -12.88
C SER A 342 -22.18 -1.51 -12.21
N PHE A 343 -21.05 -2.24 -12.16
CA PHE A 343 -19.78 -1.70 -11.65
C PHE A 343 -19.32 -0.50 -12.47
N ARG A 344 -19.35 -0.60 -13.81
CA ARG A 344 -19.00 0.51 -14.70
C ARG A 344 -19.86 1.74 -14.44
N GLY A 345 -21.17 1.55 -14.31
CA GLY A 345 -22.11 2.63 -14.03
C GLY A 345 -21.80 3.34 -12.71
N GLN A 346 -21.60 2.60 -11.62
CA GLN A 346 -21.28 3.18 -10.31
C GLN A 346 -19.89 3.82 -10.29
N PHE A 347 -18.87 3.13 -10.81
CA PHE A 347 -17.50 3.62 -10.82
C PHE A 347 -17.38 4.95 -11.56
N TYR A 348 -18.02 5.08 -12.73
CA TYR A 348 -18.03 6.34 -13.48
C TYR A 348 -18.63 7.50 -12.66
N ARG A 349 -19.71 7.26 -11.90
CA ARG A 349 -20.30 8.28 -11.01
C ARG A 349 -19.33 8.72 -9.92
N HIS A 350 -18.58 7.79 -9.33
CA HIS A 350 -17.53 8.13 -8.38
C HIS A 350 -16.38 8.93 -9.00
N VAL A 351 -16.01 8.64 -10.26
CA VAL A 351 -15.00 9.42 -11.00
C VAL A 351 -15.48 10.86 -11.21
N LEU A 352 -16.75 11.08 -11.56
CA LEU A 352 -17.30 12.43 -11.73
C LEU A 352 -17.23 13.25 -10.43
N ILE A 353 -17.58 12.62 -9.31
CA ILE A 353 -17.48 13.25 -7.98
C ILE A 353 -16.02 13.57 -7.67
N SER A 354 -15.09 12.63 -7.89
CA SER A 354 -13.68 12.84 -7.56
C SER A 354 -13.03 13.95 -8.37
N GLN A 355 -13.33 14.03 -9.67
CA GLN A 355 -12.86 15.09 -10.56
C GLN A 355 -13.33 16.48 -10.09
N HIS A 356 -14.57 16.59 -9.61
CA HIS A 356 -15.14 17.85 -9.17
C HIS A 356 -14.66 18.28 -7.77
N TYR A 357 -14.59 17.34 -6.82
CA TYR A 357 -14.38 17.66 -5.40
C TYR A 357 -12.92 17.70 -4.94
N GLY A 358 -11.99 17.95 -5.85
CA GLY A 358 -10.57 18.08 -5.53
C GLY A 358 -9.66 17.35 -6.49
N ASN A 359 -10.24 16.64 -7.47
CA ASN A 359 -9.51 15.86 -8.43
C ASN A 359 -8.57 14.89 -7.68
N TYR A 360 -9.11 14.13 -6.73
CA TYR A 360 -8.38 13.08 -6.00
C TYR A 360 -8.46 11.74 -6.74
N LYS A 361 -7.60 10.79 -6.37
CA LYS A 361 -7.58 9.45 -6.96
C LYS A 361 -8.69 8.59 -6.36
N LEU A 362 -9.31 7.74 -7.17
CA LEU A 362 -10.03 6.59 -6.60
C LEU A 362 -9.01 5.50 -6.27
N SER A 363 -9.05 5.02 -5.04
CA SER A 363 -8.16 3.96 -4.55
C SER A 363 -8.88 2.61 -4.60
N ILE A 364 -8.21 1.62 -5.17
CA ILE A 364 -8.74 0.27 -5.35
C ILE A 364 -8.03 -0.65 -4.37
N HIS A 365 -8.66 -0.85 -3.22
CA HIS A 365 -8.25 -1.81 -2.21
C HIS A 365 -8.56 -3.25 -2.63
N SER A 366 -7.82 -4.21 -2.08
CA SER A 366 -7.83 -5.60 -2.54
C SER A 366 -7.71 -5.73 -4.07
N GLY A 367 -6.93 -4.81 -4.65
CA GLY A 367 -6.92 -4.56 -6.09
C GLY A 367 -6.13 -5.57 -6.89
N SER A 368 -5.36 -6.45 -6.26
CA SER A 368 -4.68 -7.53 -6.97
C SER A 368 -5.69 -8.47 -7.63
N ASP A 369 -5.32 -9.00 -8.80
CA ASP A 369 -6.02 -10.08 -9.49
C ASP A 369 -7.40 -9.72 -10.09
N LYS A 370 -7.81 -8.44 -10.02
CA LYS A 370 -9.09 -7.91 -10.56
C LYS A 370 -9.07 -7.66 -12.07
N PHE A 371 -8.57 -8.63 -12.83
CA PHE A 371 -8.29 -8.50 -14.27
C PHE A 371 -9.51 -8.08 -15.10
N SER A 372 -10.68 -8.62 -14.79
CA SER A 372 -11.93 -8.32 -15.52
C SER A 372 -12.32 -6.84 -15.49
N ILE A 373 -11.94 -6.10 -14.45
CA ILE A 373 -12.35 -4.70 -14.25
C ILE A 373 -11.24 -3.67 -14.50
N PHE A 374 -9.96 -4.07 -14.59
CA PHE A 374 -8.87 -3.12 -14.83
C PHE A 374 -9.01 -2.28 -16.11
N PRO A 375 -9.41 -2.85 -17.29
CA PRO A 375 -9.59 -2.02 -18.49
C PRO A 375 -10.64 -0.94 -18.29
N HIS A 376 -11.71 -1.27 -17.57
CA HIS A 376 -12.81 -0.35 -17.28
C HIS A 376 -12.38 0.75 -16.31
N ILE A 377 -11.66 0.41 -15.25
CA ILE A 377 -11.09 1.36 -14.29
C ILE A 377 -10.15 2.34 -15.01
N GLY A 378 -9.21 1.84 -15.79
CA GLY A 378 -8.25 2.67 -16.52
C GLY A 378 -8.91 3.61 -17.54
N GLU A 379 -9.88 3.09 -18.29
CA GLU A 379 -10.65 3.84 -19.28
C GLU A 379 -11.44 5.01 -18.65
N MET A 380 -12.17 4.76 -17.57
CA MET A 380 -13.06 5.76 -16.97
C MET A 380 -12.32 6.77 -16.10
N SER A 381 -11.30 6.34 -15.36
CA SER A 381 -10.49 7.22 -14.51
C SER A 381 -9.49 8.08 -15.28
N GLN A 382 -9.27 7.80 -16.56
CA GLN A 382 -8.22 8.42 -17.38
C GLN A 382 -6.83 8.29 -16.72
N GLY A 383 -6.58 7.16 -16.06
CA GLY A 383 -5.34 6.89 -15.35
C GLY A 383 -5.21 7.59 -13.99
N LYS A 384 -6.30 8.14 -13.44
CA LYS A 384 -6.30 8.78 -12.12
C LYS A 384 -6.75 7.85 -10.99
N ILE A 385 -5.88 6.93 -10.62
CA ILE A 385 -6.17 5.88 -9.64
C ILE A 385 -4.98 5.60 -8.73
N HIS A 386 -5.29 5.08 -7.55
CA HIS A 386 -4.36 4.34 -6.74
C HIS A 386 -4.78 2.85 -6.73
N LEU A 387 -3.87 1.92 -7.02
CA LEU A 387 -4.15 0.48 -6.98
C LEU A 387 -3.33 -0.17 -5.88
N LYS A 388 -3.96 -0.80 -4.88
CA LYS A 388 -3.24 -1.47 -3.79
C LYS A 388 -3.10 -2.98 -4.04
N THR A 389 -1.87 -3.45 -3.97
CA THR A 389 -1.52 -4.88 -3.97
C THR A 389 -0.64 -5.19 -2.76
N ALA A 390 -0.74 -6.40 -2.23
CA ALA A 390 0.16 -6.87 -1.15
C ALA A 390 0.29 -8.39 -1.15
N GLY A 391 -0.80 -9.09 -0.82
CA GLY A 391 -0.81 -10.55 -0.69
C GLY A 391 -0.42 -11.32 -1.95
N THR A 392 -0.60 -10.75 -3.14
CA THR A 392 -0.22 -11.41 -4.41
C THR A 392 1.31 -11.58 -4.54
N SER A 393 2.11 -10.65 -3.99
CA SER A 393 3.58 -10.80 -3.93
C SER A 393 4.00 -11.98 -3.06
N TRP A 394 3.29 -12.19 -1.94
CA TRP A 394 3.47 -13.36 -1.07
C TRP A 394 3.09 -14.66 -1.80
N LEU A 395 1.99 -14.66 -2.55
CA LEU A 395 1.58 -15.83 -3.33
C LEU A 395 2.59 -16.22 -4.42
N GLU A 396 3.24 -15.26 -5.08
CA GLU A 396 4.31 -15.58 -6.03
C GLU A 396 5.54 -16.18 -5.33
N ALA A 397 5.83 -15.78 -4.08
CA ALA A 397 6.87 -16.43 -3.28
C ALA A 397 6.48 -17.87 -2.90
N VAL A 398 5.23 -18.10 -2.49
CA VAL A 398 4.69 -19.44 -2.21
C VAL A 398 4.74 -20.33 -3.46
N ARG A 399 4.41 -19.78 -4.64
CA ARG A 399 4.52 -20.47 -5.93
C ARG A 399 5.97 -20.79 -6.28
N LEU A 400 6.92 -19.93 -5.94
CA LEU A 400 8.35 -20.25 -6.10
C LEU A 400 8.75 -21.43 -5.20
N ILE A 401 8.24 -21.50 -3.96
CA ILE A 401 8.47 -22.62 -3.06
C ILE A 401 7.89 -23.90 -3.67
N SER A 402 6.66 -23.90 -4.18
CA SER A 402 6.09 -25.10 -4.83
C SER A 402 6.91 -25.61 -6.01
N LEU A 403 7.65 -24.72 -6.70
CA LEU A 403 8.51 -25.06 -7.83
C LEU A 403 9.92 -25.52 -7.43
N LYS A 404 10.41 -25.14 -6.24
CA LYS A 404 11.82 -25.33 -5.84
C LYS A 404 11.98 -26.24 -4.64
N ASP A 405 10.98 -26.27 -3.77
CA ASP A 405 10.91 -27.11 -2.58
C ASP A 405 9.46 -27.61 -2.39
N PRO A 406 9.03 -28.61 -3.18
CA PRO A 406 7.71 -29.22 -3.07
C PRO A 406 7.37 -29.72 -1.66
N SER A 407 8.37 -30.23 -0.93
CA SER A 407 8.20 -30.74 0.43
C SER A 407 7.80 -29.62 1.37
N LEU A 408 8.52 -28.49 1.32
CA LEU A 408 8.18 -27.31 2.12
C LEU A 408 6.80 -26.76 1.75
N TYR A 409 6.45 -26.69 0.46
CA TYR A 409 5.11 -26.25 0.05
C TYR A 409 4.01 -27.13 0.64
N ARG A 410 4.17 -28.45 0.64
CA ARG A 410 3.20 -29.40 1.22
C ARG A 410 3.01 -29.17 2.70
N GLU A 411 4.09 -29.00 3.45
CA GLU A 411 4.06 -28.70 4.88
C GLU A 411 3.32 -27.39 5.15
N MET A 412 3.70 -26.31 4.45
CA MET A 412 3.05 -25.01 4.59
C MET A 412 1.56 -25.06 4.23
N HIS A 413 1.19 -25.78 3.16
CA HIS A 413 -0.19 -25.92 2.71
C HIS A 413 -1.06 -26.63 3.76
N LEU A 414 -0.57 -27.74 4.33
CA LEU A 414 -1.28 -28.47 5.38
C LEU A 414 -1.46 -27.62 6.64
N GLN A 415 -0.42 -26.86 7.00
CA GLN A 415 -0.51 -25.92 8.12
C GLN A 415 -1.50 -24.77 7.84
N ALA A 416 -1.56 -24.29 6.60
CA ALA A 416 -2.53 -23.28 6.22
C ALA A 416 -3.97 -23.82 6.26
N LEU A 417 -4.21 -25.07 5.86
CA LEU A 417 -5.51 -25.73 6.01
C LEU A 417 -5.92 -25.85 7.48
N SER A 418 -5.00 -26.24 8.36
CA SER A 418 -5.30 -26.39 9.79
C SER A 418 -5.62 -25.04 10.46
N ALA A 419 -4.96 -23.96 10.03
CA ALA A 419 -5.13 -22.61 10.56
C ALA A 419 -6.25 -21.79 9.87
N PHE A 420 -6.83 -22.28 8.78
CA PHE A 420 -7.73 -21.49 7.92
C PHE A 420 -8.92 -20.88 8.66
N LYS A 421 -9.55 -21.64 9.58
CA LYS A 421 -10.71 -21.16 10.36
C LYS A 421 -10.40 -19.92 11.20
N GLU A 422 -9.19 -19.83 11.75
CA GLU A 422 -8.77 -18.68 12.53
C GLU A 422 -8.31 -17.54 11.61
N ALA A 423 -7.54 -17.85 10.57
CA ALA A 423 -7.04 -16.87 9.61
C ALA A 423 -8.19 -16.15 8.87
N SER A 424 -9.27 -16.85 8.53
CA SER A 424 -10.43 -16.29 7.82
C SER A 424 -11.23 -15.28 8.65
N LYS A 425 -11.13 -15.28 9.99
CA LYS A 425 -11.78 -14.24 10.82
C LYS A 425 -11.22 -12.85 10.57
N HIS A 426 -10.00 -12.77 10.04
CA HIS A 426 -9.32 -11.51 9.76
C HIS A 426 -9.57 -10.98 8.35
N TYR A 427 -10.27 -11.73 7.49
CA TYR A 427 -10.46 -11.39 6.08
C TYR A 427 -11.86 -11.77 5.60
N GLN A 428 -12.57 -10.88 4.91
CA GLN A 428 -13.85 -11.22 4.29
C GLN A 428 -13.62 -12.12 3.07
N VAL A 429 -13.74 -13.44 3.25
CA VAL A 429 -13.56 -14.44 2.18
C VAL A 429 -14.61 -15.54 2.26
N THR A 430 -14.97 -16.08 1.11
CA THR A 430 -15.98 -17.15 1.01
C THR A 430 -15.40 -18.51 0.64
N THR A 431 -14.09 -18.72 0.82
CA THR A 431 -13.39 -19.91 0.30
C THR A 431 -14.06 -21.24 0.63
N ASP A 432 -14.33 -22.04 -0.39
CA ASP A 432 -14.77 -23.43 -0.25
C ASP A 432 -13.56 -24.37 -0.09
N ILE A 433 -13.31 -24.81 1.14
CA ILE A 433 -12.22 -25.73 1.48
C ILE A 433 -12.40 -27.09 0.77
N CYS A 434 -13.65 -27.51 0.51
CA CYS A 434 -13.92 -28.79 -0.16
C CYS A 434 -13.49 -28.78 -1.63
N SER A 435 -13.29 -27.60 -2.23
CA SER A 435 -12.78 -27.45 -3.59
C SER A 435 -11.26 -27.59 -3.70
N ILE A 436 -10.55 -27.64 -2.56
CA ILE A 436 -9.09 -27.77 -2.51
C ILE A 436 -8.72 -29.25 -2.68
N PRO A 437 -7.88 -29.60 -3.68
CA PRO A 437 -7.45 -30.99 -3.87
C PRO A 437 -6.64 -31.48 -2.67
N GLN A 438 -6.75 -32.77 -2.33
CA GLN A 438 -5.88 -33.39 -1.35
C GLN A 438 -4.44 -33.33 -1.84
N ILE A 439 -3.60 -32.58 -1.13
CA ILE A 439 -2.27 -32.25 -1.62
C ILE A 439 -1.40 -33.50 -1.75
N GLU A 440 -1.59 -34.49 -0.88
CA GLU A 440 -0.92 -35.80 -0.90
C GLU A 440 -1.17 -36.60 -2.18
N ALA A 441 -2.28 -36.31 -2.88
CA ALA A 441 -2.66 -36.97 -4.13
C ALA A 441 -2.11 -36.26 -5.37
N LEU A 442 -1.56 -35.04 -5.23
CA LEU A 442 -0.98 -34.28 -6.34
C LEU A 442 0.48 -34.67 -6.58
N SER A 443 0.91 -34.74 -7.84
CA SER A 443 2.33 -34.83 -8.17
C SER A 443 3.03 -33.49 -7.89
N ASP A 444 4.35 -33.52 -7.67
CA ASP A 444 5.12 -32.29 -7.43
C ASP A 444 5.02 -31.30 -8.60
N SER A 445 4.88 -31.78 -9.84
CA SER A 445 4.66 -30.95 -11.02
C SER A 445 3.30 -30.24 -11.05
N ASP A 446 2.30 -30.74 -10.32
CA ASP A 446 0.94 -30.17 -10.27
C ASP A 446 0.76 -29.15 -9.13
N LEU A 447 1.71 -29.07 -8.19
CA LEU A 447 1.64 -28.17 -7.04
C LEU A 447 1.57 -26.68 -7.44
N PRO A 448 2.35 -26.18 -8.42
CA PRO A 448 2.25 -24.78 -8.83
C PRO A 448 0.84 -24.42 -9.32
N ASP A 449 0.19 -25.30 -10.07
CA ASP A 449 -1.15 -25.07 -10.60
C ASP A 449 -2.21 -25.09 -9.47
N SER A 450 -2.01 -25.90 -8.43
CA SER A 450 -2.87 -25.88 -7.23
C SER A 450 -2.82 -24.53 -6.49
N SER A 451 -1.67 -23.83 -6.54
CA SER A 451 -1.49 -22.51 -5.92
C SER A 451 -2.10 -21.37 -6.73
N THR A 452 -2.36 -21.60 -8.03
CA THR A 452 -2.82 -20.57 -8.99
C THR A 452 -4.20 -20.82 -9.61
N ARG A 453 -4.95 -21.87 -9.20
CA ARG A 453 -6.33 -22.08 -9.68
C ARG A 453 -7.23 -20.89 -9.30
N LYS A 454 -7.35 -19.97 -10.25
CA LYS A 454 -8.29 -18.86 -10.28
C LYS A 454 -9.26 -19.13 -11.43
N THR A 455 -10.18 -20.09 -11.29
CA THR A 455 -11.27 -20.16 -12.28
C THR A 455 -12.32 -19.09 -11.93
N PRO A 456 -13.06 -18.56 -12.94
CA PRO A 456 -14.04 -17.48 -12.73
C PRO A 456 -15.09 -17.83 -11.66
N ASP A 457 -15.37 -19.12 -11.49
CA ASP A 457 -16.34 -19.66 -10.55
C ASP A 457 -15.71 -20.32 -9.31
N SER A 458 -14.38 -20.49 -9.23
CA SER A 458 -13.73 -21.11 -8.07
C SER A 458 -13.33 -20.07 -7.03
N PHE A 459 -13.62 -20.42 -5.79
CA PHE A 459 -13.10 -19.82 -4.57
C PHE A 459 -11.57 -19.67 -4.60
N CYS A 460 -11.01 -18.77 -3.79
CA CYS A 460 -9.57 -18.73 -3.60
C CYS A 460 -9.11 -20.09 -3.05
N THR A 461 -8.57 -20.98 -3.88
CA THR A 461 -8.28 -22.38 -3.52
C THR A 461 -7.01 -22.51 -2.68
N SER A 462 -6.32 -21.41 -2.40
CA SER A 462 -5.09 -21.45 -1.61
C SER A 462 -5.34 -20.90 -0.20
N PRO A 463 -5.35 -21.76 0.84
CA PRO A 463 -5.46 -21.33 2.23
C PRO A 463 -4.26 -20.44 2.63
N MET A 464 -3.19 -20.48 1.83
CA MET A 464 -1.96 -19.70 1.97
C MET A 464 -2.15 -18.19 1.81
N VAL A 465 -3.25 -17.71 1.19
CA VAL A 465 -3.51 -16.27 1.10
C VAL A 465 -3.63 -15.61 2.48
N PHE A 466 -4.10 -16.38 3.46
CA PHE A 466 -4.52 -15.88 4.77
C PHE A 466 -3.54 -16.24 5.89
N CYS A 467 -2.67 -17.23 5.67
CA CYS A 467 -1.74 -17.72 6.69
C CYS A 467 -0.36 -17.10 6.51
N LEU A 468 -0.09 -16.02 7.25
CA LEU A 468 1.23 -15.36 7.29
C LEU A 468 2.13 -15.85 8.43
N ARG A 469 1.61 -16.65 9.36
CA ARG A 469 2.40 -17.34 10.38
C ARG A 469 2.48 -18.83 10.02
N ALA A 470 3.63 -19.27 9.52
CA ALA A 470 4.09 -20.60 9.81
C ALA A 470 4.69 -20.52 11.22
N SER A 471 4.09 -21.21 12.18
CA SER A 471 4.52 -21.27 13.58
C SER A 471 5.93 -21.81 13.73
#